data_AF-A0A1F2HN12-F1
#
_entry.id   AF-A0A1F2HN12-F1
#
_cell.length_a   1.000
_cell.length_b   1.000
_cell.length_c   1.000
_cell.angle_alpha   90.00
_cell.angle_beta   90.00
_cell.angle_gamma   90.00
#
_symmetry.space_group_name_H-M   'P 1'
#
loop_
_entity.id
_entity.type
_entity.pdbx_description
1 polymer ?
#
loop_
_entity_poly.entity_id
_entity_poly.type
_entity_poly.pdbx_seq_one_letter_code
_entity_poly.pdbx_strand_id
1 'polypeptide(L)'
;MTKSNNNQITDILNNIYNLIINPETTENERELLVTFKNEIEVGKKDNDELLAELRRAIQVLAVSNLSKGKSLSSGVSDLSKTLTEFQEKSERNINLARGLTSLGSLSFK
;
A
#
# COMPACT_ATOMS: atom_id res chain seq x y z
N MET A 1 -11.32 3.91 11.08
CA MET A 1 -10.59 4.80 10.15
C MET A 1 -10.96 6.25 10.42
N THR A 2 -9.98 7.15 10.46
CA THR A 2 -10.21 8.60 10.59
C THR A 2 -10.39 9.24 9.21
N LYS A 3 -11.01 10.42 9.13
CA LYS A 3 -11.20 11.18 7.87
C LYS A 3 -9.89 11.43 7.11
N SER A 4 -8.76 11.55 7.83
CA SER A 4 -7.42 11.71 7.23
C SER A 4 -6.95 10.48 6.46
N ASN A 5 -7.29 9.27 6.92
CA ASN A 5 -6.85 8.04 6.26
C ASN A 5 -7.59 7.82 4.93
N ASN A 6 -8.87 8.22 4.87
CA ASN A 6 -9.69 8.06 3.66
C ASN A 6 -9.19 8.93 2.49
N ASN A 7 -8.71 10.15 2.78
CA ASN A 7 -8.11 11.02 1.75
C ASN A 7 -6.80 10.41 1.22
N GLN A 8 -5.95 9.89 2.10
CA GLN A 8 -4.69 9.24 1.70
C GLN A 8 -4.94 7.99 0.84
N ILE A 9 -5.95 7.18 1.18
CA ILE A 9 -6.33 6.02 0.35
C ILE A 9 -6.78 6.49 -1.04
N THR A 10 -7.60 7.54 -1.11
CA THR A 10 -8.04 8.10 -2.40
C THR A 10 -6.85 8.57 -3.25
N ASP A 11 -5.87 9.22 -2.65
CA ASP A 11 -4.66 9.68 -3.35
C ASP A 11 -3.82 8.50 -3.86
N ILE A 12 -3.69 7.43 -3.07
CA ILE A 12 -3.00 6.20 -3.50
C ILE A 12 -3.73 5.57 -4.69
N LEU A 13 -5.07 5.51 -4.66
CA LEU A 13 -5.86 4.96 -5.76
C LEU A 13 -5.69 5.79 -7.04
N ASN A 14 -5.76 7.11 -6.94
CA ASN A 14 -5.53 8.00 -8.07
C ASN A 14 -4.13 7.80 -8.67
N ASN A 15 -3.10 7.63 -7.84
CA ASN A 15 -1.76 7.32 -8.30
C ASN A 15 -1.73 5.99 -9.08
N ILE A 16 -2.36 4.95 -8.54
CA ILE A 16 -2.46 3.64 -9.22
C ILE A 16 -3.14 3.77 -10.58
N TYR A 17 -4.26 4.49 -10.67
CA TYR A 17 -4.94 4.73 -11.94
C TYR A 17 -4.04 5.45 -12.96
N ASN A 18 -3.28 6.45 -12.52
CA ASN A 18 -2.34 7.16 -13.37
C ASN A 18 -1.20 6.25 -13.85
N LEU A 19 -0.70 5.35 -13.01
CA LEU A 19 0.32 4.37 -13.40
C LEU A 19 -0.22 3.34 -14.39
N ILE A 20 -1.49 2.92 -14.25
CA ILE A 20 -2.15 2.00 -15.18
C ILE A 20 -2.27 2.56 -16.60
N ILE A 21 -2.25 3.88 -16.78
CA ILE A 21 -2.26 4.51 -18.12
C ILE A 21 -0.89 5.04 -18.54
N ASN A 22 0.11 5.02 -17.65
CA ASN A 22 1.44 5.55 -17.92
C ASN A 22 2.19 4.63 -18.92
N PRO A 23 2.70 5.16 -20.04
CA PRO A 23 3.46 4.38 -21.02
C PRO A 23 4.79 3.83 -20.45
N GLU A 24 5.37 4.49 -19.45
CA GLU A 24 6.60 4.06 -18.78
C GLU A 24 6.39 2.89 -17.82
N THR A 25 5.14 2.55 -17.51
CA THR A 25 4.82 1.37 -16.69
C THR A 25 4.92 0.11 -17.53
N THR A 26 5.70 -0.86 -17.05
CA THR A 26 5.89 -2.11 -17.79
C THR A 26 4.63 -2.98 -17.76
N GLU A 27 4.50 -3.91 -18.70
CA GLU A 27 3.29 -4.74 -18.79
C GLU A 27 3.03 -5.56 -17.51
N ASN A 28 4.08 -6.16 -16.94
CA ASN A 28 3.98 -6.94 -15.70
C ASN A 28 3.54 -6.08 -14.50
N GLU A 29 4.02 -4.83 -14.44
CA GLU A 29 3.59 -3.89 -13.40
C GLU A 29 2.14 -3.48 -13.62
N ARG A 30 1.74 -3.22 -14.87
CA ARG A 30 0.38 -2.83 -15.24
C ARG A 30 -0.62 -3.93 -14.91
N GLU A 31 -0.30 -5.18 -15.23
CA GLU A 31 -1.13 -6.34 -14.90
C GLU A 31 -1.39 -6.44 -13.38
N LEU A 32 -0.33 -6.24 -12.58
CA LEU A 32 -0.41 -6.25 -11.12
C LEU A 32 -1.30 -5.10 -10.60
N LEU A 33 -1.14 -3.88 -11.12
CA LEU A 33 -1.95 -2.73 -10.73
C LEU A 33 -3.43 -2.87 -11.14
N VAL A 34 -3.71 -3.43 -12.32
CA VAL A 34 -5.08 -3.69 -12.80
C VAL A 34 -5.76 -4.77 -11.96
N THR A 35 -5.04 -5.83 -11.60
CA THR A 35 -5.55 -6.88 -10.71
C THR A 35 -6.00 -6.27 -9.39
N PHE A 36 -5.13 -5.45 -8.78
CA PHE A 36 -5.44 -4.74 -7.55
C PHE A 36 -6.66 -3.80 -7.67
N LYS A 37 -6.74 -3.01 -8.74
CA LYS A 37 -7.89 -2.15 -9.03
C LYS A 37 -9.20 -2.95 -8.99
N ASN A 38 -9.22 -4.09 -9.67
CA ASN A 38 -10.42 -4.92 -9.76
C ASN A 38 -10.79 -5.54 -8.41
N GLU A 39 -9.81 -5.92 -7.58
CA GLU A 39 -10.08 -6.45 -6.24
C GLU A 39 -10.74 -5.42 -5.31
N ILE A 40 -10.33 -4.14 -5.42
CA ILE A 40 -10.98 -3.04 -4.70
C ILE A 40 -12.43 -2.86 -5.16
N GLU A 41 -12.69 -2.87 -6.47
CA GLU A 41 -14.04 -2.71 -7.01
C GLU A 41 -14.98 -3.83 -6.55
N VAL A 42 -14.46 -5.04 -6.35
CA VAL A 42 -15.22 -6.19 -5.86
C VAL A 42 -15.50 -6.10 -4.34
N GLY A 43 -14.76 -5.28 -3.59
CA GLY A 43 -15.04 -4.98 -2.17
C GLY A 43 -14.94 -6.17 -1.22
N LYS A 44 -14.17 -7.20 -1.59
CA LYS A 44 -14.05 -8.46 -0.82
C LYS A 44 -13.15 -8.37 0.42
N LYS A 45 -12.25 -7.39 0.47
CA LYS A 45 -11.23 -7.23 1.52
C LYS A 45 -11.18 -5.79 2.01
N ASP A 46 -10.69 -5.58 3.22
CA ASP A 46 -10.40 -4.25 3.75
C ASP A 46 -9.30 -3.56 2.95
N ASN A 47 -9.40 -2.24 2.78
CA ASN A 47 -8.44 -1.47 1.98
C ASN A 47 -7.00 -1.59 2.50
N ASP A 48 -6.82 -1.61 3.83
CA ASP A 48 -5.50 -1.75 4.44
C ASP A 48 -4.85 -3.10 4.12
N GLU A 49 -5.66 -4.17 4.05
CA GLU A 49 -5.19 -5.51 3.68
C GLU A 49 -4.80 -5.56 2.20
N LEU A 50 -5.66 -5.03 1.32
CA LEU A 50 -5.37 -4.94 -0.11
C LEU A 50 -4.08 -4.15 -0.36
N LEU A 51 -3.93 -2.98 0.26
CA LEU A 51 -2.73 -2.14 0.11
C LEU A 51 -1.46 -2.88 0.58
N ALA A 52 -1.58 -3.76 1.58
CA ALA A 52 -0.48 -4.60 2.02
C ALA A 52 -0.10 -5.70 1.02
N GLU A 53 -1.11 -6.32 0.42
CA GLU A 53 -0.89 -7.31 -0.64
C GLU A 53 -0.25 -6.66 -1.86
N LEU A 54 -0.72 -5.47 -2.28
CA LEU A 54 -0.14 -4.71 -3.38
C LEU A 54 1.34 -4.41 -3.14
N ARG A 55 1.68 -3.88 -1.96
CA ARG A 55 3.08 -3.60 -1.60
C ARG A 55 3.95 -4.86 -1.69
N ARG A 56 3.47 -5.98 -1.14
CA ARG A 56 4.19 -7.25 -1.19
C ARG A 56 4.37 -7.75 -2.63
N ALA A 57 3.33 -7.66 -3.45
CA ALA A 57 3.38 -8.06 -4.84
C ALA A 57 4.40 -7.22 -5.63
N ILE A 58 4.44 -5.90 -5.42
CA ILE A 58 5.45 -5.00 -6.02
C ILE A 58 6.87 -5.38 -5.57
N GLN A 59 7.08 -5.71 -4.29
CA GLN A 59 8.38 -6.16 -3.79
C GLN A 59 8.83 -7.48 -4.40
N VAL A 60 7.91 -8.45 -4.52
CA VAL A 60 8.19 -9.73 -5.18
C VAL A 60 8.56 -9.50 -6.65
N LEU A 61 7.84 -8.61 -7.34
CA LEU A 61 8.16 -8.24 -8.71
C LEU A 61 9.54 -7.58 -8.83
N ALA A 62 9.88 -6.67 -7.91
CA ALA A 62 11.19 -6.03 -7.85
C ALA A 62 12.31 -7.08 -7.71
N VAL A 63 12.16 -8.03 -6.78
CA VAL A 63 13.13 -9.11 -6.57
C VAL A 63 13.25 -10.01 -7.79
N SER A 64 12.14 -10.35 -8.45
CA SER A 64 12.16 -11.11 -9.71
C SER A 64 12.84 -10.36 -10.85
N ASN A 65 12.71 -9.03 -10.89
CA ASN A 65 13.36 -8.20 -11.90
C ASN A 65 14.88 -8.08 -11.66
N LEU A 66 15.35 -8.09 -10.41
CA LEU A 66 16.78 -8.08 -10.07
C LEU A 66 17.54 -9.23 -10.74
N SER A 67 17.00 -10.45 -10.70
CA SER A 67 17.64 -11.61 -11.34
C SER A 67 17.68 -11.52 -12.87
N LYS A 68 16.94 -10.58 -13.46
CA LYS A 68 16.87 -10.31 -14.90
C LYS A 68 17.61 -9.02 -15.30
N GLY A 69 18.29 -8.36 -14.35
CA GLY A 69 18.97 -7.08 -14.58
C GLY A 69 18.03 -5.92 -14.89
N LYS A 70 16.76 -6.00 -14.46
CA LYS A 70 15.74 -4.97 -14.68
C LYS A 70 15.39 -4.29 -13.36
N SER A 71 15.04 -3.00 -13.42
CA SER A 71 14.42 -2.28 -12.30
C SER A 71 12.90 -2.21 -12.50
N LEU A 72 12.20 -1.81 -11.44
CA LEU A 72 10.84 -1.29 -11.59
C LEU A 72 10.87 0.05 -12.35
N SER A 73 9.74 0.43 -12.93
CA SER A 73 9.51 1.79 -13.39
C SER A 73 9.58 2.77 -12.21
N SER A 74 9.95 4.03 -12.49
CA SER A 74 10.11 5.06 -11.46
C SER A 74 8.80 5.28 -10.69
N GLY A 75 7.68 5.36 -11.40
CA GLY A 75 6.36 5.55 -10.80
C GLY A 75 5.93 4.41 -9.86
N VAL A 76 6.19 3.15 -10.24
CA VAL A 76 5.88 1.99 -9.37
C VAL A 76 6.85 1.90 -8.19
N SER A 77 8.10 2.32 -8.37
CA SER A 77 9.08 2.43 -7.28
C SER A 77 8.65 3.46 -6.24
N ASP A 78 8.15 4.62 -6.68
CA ASP A 78 7.67 5.66 -5.78
C ASP A 78 6.36 5.25 -5.10
N LEU A 79 5.44 4.60 -5.81
CA LEU A 79 4.25 3.98 -5.20
C LEU A 79 4.64 3.02 -4.08
N SER A 80 5.64 2.16 -4.29
CA SER A 80 6.12 1.21 -3.27
C SER A 80 6.60 1.91 -1.98
N LYS A 81 7.27 3.07 -2.11
CA LYS A 81 7.69 3.89 -0.96
C LYS A 81 6.47 4.46 -0.25
N THR A 82 5.53 5.07 -0.98
CA THR A 82 4.30 5.63 -0.41
C THR A 82 3.49 4.57 0.34
N LEU A 83 3.37 3.36 -0.20
CA LEU A 83 2.70 2.24 0.46
C LEU A 83 3.41 1.83 1.75
N THR A 84 4.74 1.82 1.77
CA THR A 84 5.53 1.50 2.96
C THR A 84 5.32 2.54 4.06
N GLU A 85 5.40 3.83 3.73
CA GLU A 85 5.19 4.93 4.67
C GLU A 85 3.77 4.92 5.26
N PHE A 86 2.77 4.63 4.43
CA PHE A 86 1.38 4.51 4.87
C PHE A 86 1.21 3.42 5.92
N GLN A 87 1.78 2.25 5.68
CA GLN A 87 1.73 1.11 6.62
C GLN A 87 2.48 1.39 7.91
N GLU A 88 3.70 1.91 7.84
CA GLU A 88 4.49 2.23 9.03
C GLU A 88 3.78 3.25 9.92
N LYS A 89 3.13 4.26 9.31
CA LYS A 89 2.33 5.23 10.05
C LYS A 89 1.12 4.58 10.73
N SER A 90 0.45 3.67 10.03
CA SER A 90 -0.67 2.90 10.59
C SER A 90 -0.24 2.05 11.77
N GLU A 91 0.84 1.28 11.64
CA GLU A 91 1.39 0.43 12.70
C GLU A 91 1.85 1.24 13.92
N ARG A 92 2.53 2.37 13.70
CA ARG A 92 2.92 3.29 14.78
C ARG A 92 1.71 3.78 15.57
N ASN A 93 0.64 4.20 14.87
CA ASN A 93 -0.58 4.67 15.52
C ASN A 93 -1.26 3.56 16.34
N ILE A 94 -1.29 2.32 15.83
CA ILE A 94 -1.83 1.17 16.54
C ILE A 94 -1.01 0.88 17.80
N ASN A 95 0.31 0.91 17.71
CA ASN A 95 1.19 0.65 18.85
C ASN A 95 1.08 1.74 19.92
N LEU A 96 0.93 3.01 19.53
CA LEU A 96 0.66 4.12 20.46
C LEU A 96 -0.68 3.94 21.17
N ALA A 97 -1.73 3.56 20.44
CA ALA A 97 -3.06 3.31 21.03
C ALA A 97 -3.00 2.19 22.07
N ARG A 98 -2.33 1.06 21.75
CA ARG A 98 -2.11 -0.04 22.69
C ARG A 98 -1.34 0.39 23.94
N GLY A 99 -0.30 1.22 23.78
CA GLY A 99 0.46 1.77 24.89
C GLY A 99 -0.36 2.68 25.81
N LEU A 100 -1.26 3.49 25.24
CA LEU A 100 -2.19 4.31 26.04
C LEU A 100 -3.22 3.45 26.78
N THR A 101 -3.77 2.42 26.12
CA THR A 101 -4.73 1.50 26.77
C THR A 101 -4.08 0.74 27.93
N SER A 102 -2.83 0.28 27.78
CA SER A 102 -2.13 -0.44 28.87
C SER A 102 -1.91 0.47 30.08
N LEU A 103 -1.49 1.72 29.88
CA LEU A 103 -1.35 2.71 30.95
C LEU A 103 -2.69 3.03 31.63
N GLY A 104 -3.76 3.22 30.84
CA GLY A 104 -5.11 3.44 31.37
C GLY A 104 -5.59 2.26 32.23
N SER A 105 -5.33 1.02 31.81
CA SER A 105 -5.72 -0.18 32.58
C SER A 105 -4.95 -0.37 33.89
N LEU A 106 -3.76 0.23 34.01
CA LEU A 106 -2.95 0.21 35.23
C LEU A 106 -3.40 1.27 36.24
N SER A 107 -3.95 2.40 35.79
CA SER A 107 -4.39 3.51 36.65
C SER A 107 -5.73 3.28 37.38
N PHE A 108 -6.44 2.18 37.11
CA PHE A 108 -7.73 1.84 37.75
C PHE A 108 -7.66 0.60 38.66
N LYS A 109 -6.51 0.35 39.28
CA LYS A 109 -6.33 -0.74 40.24
C LYS A 109 -5.90 -0.22 41.61
#